data_AF-A0A1C7NIB9-F1
#
_entry.id   AF-A0A1C7NIB9-F1
#
_cell.length_a   1.000
_cell.length_b   1.000
_cell.length_c   1.000
_cell.angle_alpha   90.00
_cell.angle_beta   90.00
_cell.angle_gamma   90.00
#
_symmetry.space_group_name_H-M   'P 1'
#
loop_
_entity.id
_entity.type
_entity.pdbx_description
1 polymer ?
#
loop_
_entity_poly.entity_id
_entity_poly.type
_entity_poly.pdbx_seq_one_letter_code
_entity_poly.pdbx_strand_id
1 'polypeptide(L)'
;MEILQAAPISKCHTRRMPTDRNLGIHRYTIFAKSYSYTNKEGLEKPIQCTTTVRLGPENYRELRIIKPLLTRWFYLLSLLVKFFSNSESAKDKTMRLSAADMSTLQERNLKLSCLRCASYGKSNVGYYLLVIGGIALDITATVGKTAATSILHTSTPGHVAQTLGGVGRNVAEAAWRTGAKNVKLISVVGDDLAGESVRKGMETIGMTTEHIHTLKNQPTAVYNALHSNDGQLIAAVADMNIFDSLEPSKVTSIIQSEKPDFICFDGNITSNLIESIATTCASLSIPALFEPTSVPKSLKLFQRAKTMQARSIQYTTPNQFELEAMCDQIRSDPSLKVGQVDMSLLNQLKGVPRSVETVAPYAMFLSQYIPNIFTKLGEEGCLFVSKNAVIEYFSPEFIQEHEIKSVTGAGDCFVGTLIANLQKRGNKPLSGEVLKSIIQKSQLSSIRTLKSDNAVSTQILTDLLV
;
A
#
# COMPACT_ATOMS: atom_id res chain seq x y z
N MET A 1 -29.38 -7.24 -37.31
CA MET A 1 -29.88 -5.92 -37.75
C MET A 1 -28.74 -5.32 -38.56
N GLU A 2 -28.73 -5.43 -39.89
CA GLU A 2 -27.55 -4.99 -40.65
C GLU A 2 -27.56 -3.48 -40.88
N ILE A 3 -26.52 -2.80 -40.40
CA ILE A 3 -26.29 -1.37 -40.66
C ILE A 3 -25.33 -1.27 -41.84
N LEU A 4 -25.89 -0.90 -43.00
CA LEU A 4 -25.22 -0.98 -44.31
C LEU A 4 -24.11 0.05 -44.52
N GLN A 5 -24.13 1.22 -43.85
CA GLN A 5 -23.04 2.22 -43.94
C GLN A 5 -23.08 3.24 -42.80
N ALA A 6 -21.92 3.77 -42.40
CA ALA A 6 -21.81 4.91 -41.49
C ALA A 6 -20.77 5.88 -42.05
N ALA A 7 -21.15 7.15 -42.27
CA ALA A 7 -20.25 8.17 -42.80
C ALA A 7 -19.35 8.76 -41.68
N PRO A 8 -18.09 9.14 -41.98
CA PRO A 8 -17.19 9.74 -40.98
C PRO A 8 -17.63 11.16 -40.60
N ILE A 9 -17.42 11.50 -39.32
CA ILE A 9 -17.79 12.79 -38.71
C ILE A 9 -16.97 13.92 -39.34
N SER A 10 -17.63 14.97 -39.84
CA SER A 10 -16.95 16.15 -40.40
C SER A 10 -16.85 17.35 -39.46
N LYS A 11 -17.63 17.45 -38.36
CA LYS A 11 -17.54 18.56 -37.36
C LYS A 11 -18.40 18.32 -36.09
N CYS A 12 -17.85 18.62 -34.90
CA CYS A 12 -18.59 18.72 -33.62
C CYS A 12 -18.94 20.19 -33.29
N HIS A 13 -20.12 20.43 -32.72
CA HIS A 13 -20.57 21.78 -32.30
C HIS A 13 -20.68 21.88 -30.78
N THR A 14 -20.36 23.05 -30.22
CA THR A 14 -20.33 23.31 -28.78
C THR A 14 -21.32 24.43 -28.46
N ARG A 15 -22.27 24.20 -27.56
CA ARG A 15 -23.19 25.23 -27.06
C ARG A 15 -22.91 25.49 -25.58
N ARG A 16 -22.66 26.76 -25.24
CA ARG A 16 -22.57 27.20 -23.85
C ARG A 16 -23.99 27.30 -23.29
N MET A 17 -24.24 26.66 -22.16
CA MET A 17 -25.52 26.77 -21.45
C MET A 17 -25.47 27.97 -20.48
N PRO A 18 -26.63 28.56 -20.12
CA PRO A 18 -26.70 29.60 -19.10
C PRO A 18 -26.09 29.10 -17.78
N THR A 19 -25.24 29.92 -17.16
CA THR A 19 -24.56 29.56 -15.91
C THR A 19 -25.33 29.95 -14.67
N ASP A 20 -25.24 29.09 -13.66
CA ASP A 20 -25.56 29.43 -12.27
C ASP A 20 -24.51 30.44 -11.78
N ARG A 21 -24.94 31.66 -11.41
CA ARG A 21 -24.07 32.83 -11.28
C ARG A 21 -23.08 32.76 -10.11
N ASN A 22 -23.21 31.79 -9.21
CA ASN A 22 -22.48 31.78 -7.94
C ASN A 22 -21.17 30.96 -7.92
N LEU A 23 -20.82 30.21 -8.97
CA LEU A 23 -19.66 29.30 -8.94
C LEU A 23 -18.62 29.51 -10.04
N GLY A 24 -18.83 30.42 -10.99
CA GLY A 24 -17.88 30.65 -12.11
C GLY A 24 -17.67 29.44 -13.05
N ILE A 25 -18.36 28.31 -12.82
CA ILE A 25 -18.26 27.09 -13.62
C ILE A 25 -19.18 27.21 -14.83
N HIS A 26 -18.61 27.11 -16.03
CA HIS A 26 -19.35 27.13 -17.28
C HIS A 26 -19.70 25.71 -17.73
N ARG A 27 -20.98 25.49 -18.07
CA ARG A 27 -21.49 24.21 -18.57
C ARG A 27 -21.56 24.26 -20.10
N TYR A 28 -20.88 23.32 -20.75
CA TYR A 28 -20.85 23.22 -22.20
C TYR A 28 -21.45 21.90 -22.63
N THR A 29 -22.47 21.96 -23.51
CA THR A 29 -23.00 20.77 -24.16
C THR A 29 -22.36 20.64 -25.53
N ILE A 30 -21.71 19.50 -25.76
CA ILE A 30 -21.07 19.18 -27.03
C ILE A 30 -22.00 18.25 -27.80
N PHE A 31 -22.39 18.69 -28.99
CA PHE A 31 -23.21 17.93 -29.93
C PHE A 31 -22.29 17.30 -30.97
N ALA A 32 -22.30 15.97 -31.05
CA ALA A 32 -21.79 15.28 -32.22
C ALA A 32 -22.88 15.33 -33.30
N LYS A 33 -22.51 15.69 -34.54
CA LYS A 33 -23.47 15.73 -35.65
C LYS A 33 -24.03 14.32 -35.87
N SER A 34 -25.34 14.28 -36.09
CA SER A 34 -26.20 13.10 -36.17
C SER A 34 -25.63 11.98 -37.03
N TYR A 35 -25.64 10.75 -36.52
CA TYR A 35 -25.53 9.56 -37.36
C TYR A 35 -26.90 9.29 -37.97
N SER A 36 -27.02 8.91 -39.25
CA SER A 36 -28.24 8.29 -39.75
C SER A 36 -28.02 6.78 -39.84
N TYR A 37 -29.05 6.00 -39.52
CA TYR A 37 -29.11 4.60 -39.91
C TYR A 37 -30.34 4.35 -40.75
N THR A 38 -30.23 3.44 -41.70
CA THR A 38 -31.33 3.00 -42.54
C THR A 38 -31.97 1.78 -41.89
N ASN A 39 -33.27 1.84 -41.61
CA ASN A 39 -33.99 0.68 -41.08
C ASN A 39 -34.23 -0.36 -42.20
N LYS A 40 -34.78 -1.54 -41.85
CA LYS A 40 -35.10 -2.60 -42.82
C LYS A 40 -36.11 -2.19 -43.91
N GLU A 41 -36.79 -1.06 -43.74
CA GLU A 41 -37.77 -0.50 -44.69
C GLU A 41 -37.17 0.58 -45.59
N GLY A 42 -35.85 0.84 -45.49
CA GLY A 42 -35.17 1.85 -46.31
C GLY A 42 -35.26 3.29 -45.79
N LEU A 43 -35.83 3.52 -44.60
CA LEU A 43 -35.98 4.85 -44.02
C LEU A 43 -34.76 5.24 -43.18
N GLU A 44 -34.15 6.39 -43.51
CA GLU A 44 -33.09 7.00 -42.69
C GLU A 44 -33.66 7.60 -41.40
N LYS A 45 -33.10 7.21 -40.25
CA LYS A 45 -33.40 7.79 -38.93
C LYS A 45 -32.14 8.41 -38.30
N PRO A 46 -32.20 9.68 -37.85
CA PRO A 46 -31.07 10.31 -37.18
C PRO A 46 -30.93 9.83 -35.72
N ILE A 47 -29.69 9.62 -35.30
CA ILE A 47 -29.23 9.35 -33.94
C ILE A 47 -28.42 10.56 -33.50
N GLN A 48 -28.87 11.23 -32.44
CA GLN A 48 -28.19 12.38 -31.87
C GLN A 48 -27.48 11.98 -30.57
N CYS A 49 -26.15 12.12 -30.54
CA CYS A 49 -25.35 11.88 -29.33
C CYS A 49 -24.92 13.21 -28.72
N THR A 50 -25.22 13.42 -27.43
CA THR A 50 -24.85 14.63 -26.70
C THR A 50 -24.08 14.29 -25.43
N THR A 51 -23.01 15.02 -25.14
CA THR A 51 -22.33 14.97 -23.83
C THR A 51 -22.23 16.37 -23.24
N THR A 52 -22.17 16.47 -21.91
CA THR A 52 -22.05 17.76 -21.20
C THR A 52 -20.79 17.77 -20.36
N VAL A 53 -19.95 18.77 -20.57
CA VAL A 53 -18.69 18.99 -19.83
C VAL A 53 -18.84 20.24 -18.97
N ARG A 54 -18.33 20.19 -17.73
CA ARG A 54 -18.24 21.34 -16.82
C ARG A 54 -16.79 21.79 -16.77
N LEU A 55 -16.54 23.07 -17.01
CA LEU A 55 -15.19 23.62 -17.02
C LEU A 55 -15.14 24.90 -16.19
N GLY A 56 -14.04 25.07 -15.44
CA GLY A 56 -13.72 26.31 -14.75
C GLY A 56 -13.39 27.45 -15.74
N PRO A 57 -13.38 28.71 -15.27
CA PRO A 57 -13.24 29.89 -16.12
C PRO A 57 -11.89 29.96 -16.86
N GLU A 58 -10.81 29.44 -16.27
CA GLU A 58 -9.45 29.41 -16.83
C GLU A 58 -9.27 28.34 -17.94
N ASN A 59 -10.13 27.33 -18.01
CA ASN A 59 -9.89 26.11 -18.81
C ASN A 59 -10.58 26.09 -20.18
N TYR A 60 -11.08 27.23 -20.66
CA TYR A 60 -11.75 27.28 -21.98
C TYR A 60 -10.82 26.91 -23.14
N ARG A 61 -9.50 27.15 -23.02
CA ARG A 61 -8.51 26.74 -24.02
C ARG A 61 -8.41 25.21 -24.15
N GLU A 62 -8.69 24.47 -23.08
CA GLU A 62 -8.65 23.00 -23.08
C GLU A 62 -9.78 22.36 -23.90
N LEU A 63 -10.90 23.06 -24.15
CA LEU A 63 -11.95 22.58 -25.05
C LEU A 63 -11.42 22.33 -26.47
N ARG A 64 -10.43 23.10 -26.95
CA ARG A 64 -9.82 22.86 -28.27
C ARG A 64 -9.02 21.55 -28.31
N ILE A 65 -8.47 21.13 -27.17
CA ILE A 65 -7.66 19.90 -27.02
C ILE A 65 -8.57 18.68 -26.80
N ILE A 66 -9.65 18.84 -26.03
CA ILE A 66 -10.57 17.76 -25.68
C ILE A 66 -11.50 17.41 -26.85
N LYS A 67 -11.84 18.38 -27.71
CA LYS A 67 -12.83 18.20 -28.79
C LYS A 67 -12.44 17.11 -29.82
N PRO A 68 -11.19 16.99 -30.31
CA PRO A 68 -10.77 15.87 -31.16
C PRO A 68 -10.85 14.51 -30.45
N LEU A 69 -10.46 14.43 -29.17
CA LEU A 69 -10.49 13.20 -28.38
C LEU A 69 -11.91 12.70 -28.14
N LEU A 70 -12.84 13.60 -27.79
CA LEU A 70 -14.25 13.26 -27.67
C LEU A 70 -14.86 12.85 -29.01
N THR A 71 -14.42 13.42 -30.12
CA THR A 71 -14.88 13.01 -31.46
C THR A 71 -14.48 11.57 -31.77
N ARG A 72 -13.24 11.17 -31.43
CA ARG A 72 -12.80 9.76 -31.51
C ARG A 72 -13.59 8.85 -30.57
N TRP A 73 -13.89 9.33 -29.36
CA TRP A 73 -14.68 8.59 -28.39
C TRP A 73 -16.13 8.37 -28.86
N PHE A 74 -16.76 9.37 -29.46
CA PHE A 74 -18.09 9.25 -30.08
C PHE A 74 -18.11 8.29 -31.28
N TYR A 75 -17.00 8.20 -32.03
CA TYR A 75 -16.85 7.22 -33.10
C TYR A 75 -16.74 5.78 -32.56
N LEU A 76 -16.00 5.58 -31.47
CA LEU A 76 -15.95 4.28 -30.79
C LEU A 76 -17.31 3.90 -30.18
N LEU A 77 -18.03 4.87 -29.63
CA LEU A 77 -19.37 4.67 -29.10
C LEU A 77 -20.37 4.30 -30.22
N SER A 78 -20.26 4.88 -31.42
CA SER A 78 -21.13 4.50 -32.55
C SER A 78 -20.81 3.11 -33.08
N LEU A 79 -19.55 2.68 -33.05
CA LEU A 79 -19.16 1.28 -33.32
C LEU A 79 -19.73 0.31 -32.28
N LEU A 80 -19.74 0.69 -30.99
CA LEU A 80 -20.36 -0.10 -29.93
C LEU A 80 -21.88 -0.21 -30.10
N VAL A 81 -22.56 0.89 -30.43
CA VAL A 81 -23.99 0.86 -30.76
C VAL A 81 -24.24 -0.08 -31.95
N LYS A 82 -23.39 -0.04 -32.99
CA LYS A 82 -23.42 -0.95 -34.15
C LYS A 82 -23.29 -2.43 -33.73
N PHE A 83 -22.44 -2.71 -32.74
CA PHE A 83 -22.21 -4.04 -32.19
C PHE A 83 -23.41 -4.56 -31.38
N PHE A 84 -24.01 -3.72 -30.53
CA PHE A 84 -25.15 -4.10 -29.69
C PHE A 84 -26.49 -4.14 -30.44
N SER A 85 -26.65 -3.39 -31.54
CA SER A 85 -27.84 -3.45 -32.39
C SER A 85 -28.02 -4.78 -33.15
N ASN A 86 -27.03 -5.69 -33.14
CA ASN A 86 -27.19 -7.05 -33.67
C ASN A 86 -27.92 -8.02 -32.72
N SER A 87 -28.25 -7.58 -31.49
CA SER A 87 -29.12 -8.33 -30.58
C SER A 87 -30.59 -7.90 -30.75
N GLU A 88 -31.52 -8.86 -30.82
CA GLU A 88 -32.94 -8.62 -31.14
C GLU A 88 -33.73 -7.77 -30.11
N SER A 89 -33.10 -7.29 -29.02
CA SER A 89 -33.81 -6.59 -27.93
C SER A 89 -33.71 -5.06 -27.93
N ALA A 90 -33.12 -4.44 -28.95
CA ALA A 90 -32.90 -2.99 -28.99
C ALA A 90 -34.10 -2.20 -29.58
N LYS A 91 -35.24 -2.20 -28.90
CA LYS A 91 -36.28 -1.17 -29.09
C LYS A 91 -36.32 -0.26 -27.87
N ASP A 92 -36.09 1.04 -28.10
CA ASP A 92 -36.19 2.16 -27.15
C ASP A 92 -35.52 1.98 -25.78
N LYS A 93 -34.18 2.00 -25.75
CA LYS A 93 -33.43 2.22 -24.51
C LYS A 93 -32.42 3.34 -24.65
N THR A 94 -32.57 4.36 -23.80
CA THR A 94 -31.53 5.32 -23.46
C THR A 94 -30.38 4.58 -22.80
N MET A 95 -29.32 4.28 -23.56
CA MET A 95 -28.16 3.57 -23.04
C MET A 95 -27.32 4.50 -22.16
N ARG A 96 -27.48 4.39 -20.83
CA ARG A 96 -26.56 5.00 -19.85
C ARG A 96 -25.46 3.99 -19.53
N LEU A 97 -24.30 4.15 -20.14
CA LEU A 97 -23.10 3.41 -19.74
C LEU A 97 -22.64 3.89 -18.36
N SER A 98 -22.47 2.97 -17.43
CA SER A 98 -21.88 3.25 -16.12
C SER A 98 -20.34 3.12 -16.22
N ALA A 99 -19.60 3.74 -15.29
CA ALA A 99 -18.13 3.65 -15.28
C ALA A 99 -17.60 2.22 -15.09
N ALA A 100 -18.43 1.28 -14.63
CA ALA A 100 -18.07 -0.14 -14.47
C ALA A 100 -18.02 -0.90 -15.81
N ASP A 101 -18.82 -0.48 -16.79
CA ASP A 101 -18.83 -1.09 -18.14
C ASP A 101 -17.60 -0.68 -18.97
N MET A 102 -16.84 0.32 -18.50
CA MET A 102 -15.65 0.87 -19.15
C MET A 102 -14.36 0.12 -18.80
N SER A 103 -14.29 -0.56 -17.65
CA SER A 103 -13.07 -1.27 -17.23
C SER A 103 -12.83 -2.56 -18.00
N THR A 104 -13.88 -3.25 -18.42
CA THR A 104 -13.80 -4.47 -19.25
C THR A 104 -13.32 -4.21 -20.67
N LEU A 105 -13.41 -2.97 -21.15
CA LEU A 105 -12.89 -2.56 -22.47
C LEU A 105 -11.43 -2.08 -22.41
N GLN A 106 -10.91 -1.68 -21.25
CA GLN A 106 -9.51 -1.28 -21.08
C GLN A 106 -8.51 -2.44 -21.20
N GLU A 107 -8.94 -3.69 -20.97
CA GLU A 107 -8.08 -4.87 -21.09
C GLU A 107 -7.73 -5.23 -22.54
N ARG A 108 -8.39 -4.64 -23.55
CA ARG A 108 -8.09 -4.88 -24.96
C ARG A 108 -7.61 -3.61 -25.65
N ASN A 109 -6.28 -3.43 -25.60
CA ASN A 109 -5.47 -2.55 -26.43
C ASN A 109 -5.86 -1.07 -26.46
N LEU A 110 -5.17 -0.24 -25.64
CA LEU A 110 -4.58 1.06 -26.03
C LEU A 110 -3.93 1.72 -24.81
N LYS A 111 -2.59 1.85 -24.82
CA LYS A 111 -1.84 2.72 -23.92
C LYS A 111 -2.19 4.18 -24.22
N LEU A 112 -2.83 4.87 -23.28
CA LEU A 112 -2.98 6.32 -23.28
C LEU A 112 -2.57 6.83 -21.89
N SER A 113 -1.27 7.06 -21.75
CA SER A 113 -0.73 7.98 -20.74
C SER A 113 -1.08 9.41 -21.14
N CYS A 114 -1.14 10.31 -20.15
CA CYS A 114 -1.43 11.75 -20.23
C CYS A 114 -2.91 12.13 -20.01
N LEU A 115 -3.26 12.39 -18.74
CA LEU A 115 -4.11 13.50 -18.26
C LEU A 115 -4.36 13.31 -16.76
N ARG A 116 -3.40 13.73 -15.93
CA ARG A 116 -3.66 14.09 -14.53
C ARG A 116 -3.90 15.60 -14.52
N CYS A 117 -5.08 16.05 -14.08
CA CYS A 117 -5.22 17.27 -13.29
C CYS A 117 -6.65 17.47 -12.75
N ALA A 118 -6.66 17.74 -11.44
CA ALA A 118 -7.54 18.65 -10.69
C ALA A 118 -9.05 18.35 -10.53
N SER A 119 -9.37 17.98 -9.28
CA SER A 119 -10.64 18.12 -8.56
C SER A 119 -11.85 17.32 -9.07
N TYR A 120 -12.05 16.12 -8.51
CA TYR A 120 -13.35 15.47 -8.49
C TYR A 120 -13.59 14.85 -7.11
N GLY A 121 -14.71 15.23 -6.48
CA GLY A 121 -15.11 14.74 -5.17
C GLY A 121 -15.18 13.22 -5.12
N LYS A 122 -14.75 12.65 -3.97
CA LYS A 122 -14.73 11.22 -3.60
C LYS A 122 -15.53 10.32 -4.56
N SER A 123 -14.93 9.97 -5.69
CA SER A 123 -15.49 9.05 -6.68
C SER A 123 -14.56 7.85 -6.75
N ASN A 124 -14.91 6.77 -6.04
CA ASN A 124 -14.36 5.41 -6.16
C ASN A 124 -12.83 5.24 -6.23
N VAL A 125 -12.05 6.14 -5.62
CA VAL A 125 -10.62 5.90 -5.38
C VAL A 125 -10.53 5.05 -4.11
N GLY A 126 -9.94 3.86 -4.22
CA GLY A 126 -9.72 2.97 -3.07
C GLY A 126 -8.93 3.67 -1.96
N TYR A 127 -9.01 3.12 -0.75
CA TYR A 127 -8.29 3.59 0.44
C TYR A 127 -6.81 3.90 0.14
N TYR A 128 -6.33 5.03 0.68
CA TYR A 128 -4.97 5.50 0.51
C TYR A 128 -4.08 5.13 1.71
N LEU A 129 -3.14 4.21 1.47
CA LEU A 129 -2.08 3.84 2.41
C LEU A 129 -0.78 4.57 2.09
N LEU A 130 -0.23 5.24 3.10
CA LEU A 130 1.10 5.84 3.04
C LEU A 130 2.05 5.12 3.99
N VAL A 131 3.11 4.54 3.45
CA VAL A 131 4.18 3.89 4.23
C VAL A 131 5.39 4.81 4.30
N ILE A 132 6.01 4.95 5.47
CA ILE A 132 7.18 5.79 5.71
C ILE A 132 8.26 4.92 6.35
N GLY A 133 9.37 4.70 5.66
CA GLY A 133 10.39 3.80 6.21
C GLY A 133 11.53 3.51 5.26
N GLY A 134 12.30 2.49 5.60
CA GLY A 134 13.50 2.12 4.88
C GLY A 134 13.23 1.41 3.56
N ILE A 135 14.05 1.74 2.55
CA ILE A 135 14.25 0.96 1.33
C ILE A 135 15.75 0.74 1.17
N ALA A 136 16.16 -0.51 0.95
CA ALA A 136 17.57 -0.87 0.88
C ALA A 136 17.85 -1.81 -0.30
N LEU A 137 19.13 -1.91 -0.68
CA LEU A 137 19.62 -3.00 -1.51
C LEU A 137 20.19 -4.08 -0.59
N ASP A 138 19.62 -5.27 -0.64
CA ASP A 138 20.14 -6.44 0.07
C ASP A 138 21.09 -7.19 -0.86
N ILE A 139 22.31 -7.41 -0.40
CA ILE A 139 23.36 -8.17 -1.06
C ILE A 139 23.60 -9.41 -0.22
N THR A 140 23.41 -10.59 -0.80
CA THR A 140 23.68 -11.87 -0.15
C THR A 140 24.76 -12.61 -0.91
N ALA A 141 25.91 -12.77 -0.29
CA ALA A 141 27.01 -13.58 -0.79
C ALA A 141 26.98 -14.94 -0.10
N THR A 142 26.97 -16.04 -0.86
CA THR A 142 26.97 -17.41 -0.35
C THR A 142 28.23 -18.13 -0.82
N VAL A 143 28.97 -18.67 0.13
CA VAL A 143 30.21 -19.41 -0.12
C VAL A 143 29.92 -20.72 -0.87
N GLY A 144 30.71 -21.04 -1.89
CA GLY A 144 30.56 -22.28 -2.67
C GLY A 144 30.98 -23.54 -1.90
N LYS A 145 30.51 -24.71 -2.33
CA LYS A 145 30.81 -26.02 -1.70
C LYS A 145 32.31 -26.38 -1.68
N THR A 146 33.10 -25.83 -2.59
CA THR A 146 34.55 -26.08 -2.73
C THR A 146 35.42 -25.03 -2.03
N ALA A 147 34.88 -24.32 -1.05
CA ALA A 147 35.64 -23.33 -0.30
C ALA A 147 36.77 -24.00 0.50
N ALA A 148 37.96 -23.40 0.42
CA ALA A 148 39.15 -23.82 1.17
C ALA A 148 38.87 -23.87 2.68
N THR A 149 39.75 -24.55 3.42
CA THR A 149 39.69 -24.70 4.89
C THR A 149 39.64 -23.38 5.68
N SER A 150 39.88 -22.23 5.02
CA SER A 150 39.66 -20.89 5.58
C SER A 150 38.96 -19.98 4.58
N ILE A 151 37.82 -19.41 5.00
CA ILE A 151 37.08 -18.33 4.33
C ILE A 151 37.64 -16.94 4.65
N LEU A 152 38.52 -16.83 5.65
CA LEU A 152 39.07 -15.57 6.11
C LEU A 152 40.31 -15.16 5.31
N HIS A 153 40.43 -13.86 5.05
CA HIS A 153 41.60 -13.22 4.41
C HIS A 153 41.89 -13.62 2.96
N THR A 154 40.91 -14.20 2.24
CA THR A 154 41.02 -14.53 0.82
C THR A 154 39.69 -14.37 0.09
N SER A 155 39.70 -14.24 -1.24
CA SER A 155 38.49 -14.25 -2.06
C SER A 155 38.03 -15.69 -2.31
N THR A 156 36.92 -16.09 -1.69
CA THR A 156 36.37 -17.44 -1.85
C THR A 156 35.36 -17.49 -2.99
N PRO A 157 35.45 -18.47 -3.91
CA PRO A 157 34.43 -18.69 -4.93
C PRO A 157 33.04 -18.93 -4.31
N GLY A 158 32.02 -18.31 -4.89
CA GLY A 158 30.65 -18.36 -4.38
C GLY A 158 29.65 -17.72 -5.33
N HIS A 159 28.45 -17.47 -4.80
CA HIS A 159 27.36 -16.79 -5.51
C HIS A 159 27.02 -15.48 -4.81
N VAL A 160 26.69 -14.44 -5.57
CA VAL A 160 26.21 -13.16 -5.03
C VAL A 160 24.85 -12.87 -5.66
N ALA A 161 23.85 -12.69 -4.81
CA ALA A 161 22.52 -12.25 -5.19
C ALA A 161 22.26 -10.83 -4.68
N GLN A 162 21.52 -10.06 -5.47
CA GLN A 162 21.05 -8.74 -5.09
C GLN A 162 19.53 -8.71 -5.15
N THR A 163 18.91 -8.33 -4.04
CA THR A 163 17.47 -8.16 -3.94
C THR A 163 17.17 -6.79 -3.38
N LEU A 164 15.95 -6.31 -3.61
CA LEU A 164 15.48 -5.16 -2.84
C LEU A 164 15.24 -5.63 -1.40
N GLY A 165 15.39 -4.70 -0.45
CA GLY A 165 15.18 -4.87 0.98
C GLY A 165 14.52 -3.66 1.63
N GLY A 166 14.55 -3.64 2.96
CA GLY A 166 14.01 -2.55 3.80
C GLY A 166 12.56 -2.77 4.23
N VAL A 167 12.31 -2.65 5.54
CA VAL A 167 11.00 -2.93 6.17
C VAL A 167 9.90 -2.07 5.56
N GLY A 168 10.09 -0.75 5.47
CA GLY A 168 9.12 0.15 4.84
C GLY A 168 8.76 -0.27 3.41
N ARG A 169 9.75 -0.64 2.59
CA ARG A 169 9.50 -1.17 1.23
C ARG A 169 8.76 -2.50 1.27
N ASN A 170 9.19 -3.46 2.08
CA ASN A 170 8.59 -4.79 2.16
C ASN A 170 7.10 -4.70 2.54
N VAL A 171 6.78 -3.89 3.54
CA VAL A 171 5.41 -3.63 3.99
C VAL A 171 4.57 -2.99 2.87
N ALA A 172 5.11 -1.97 2.18
CA ALA A 172 4.42 -1.29 1.10
C ALA A 172 4.17 -2.21 -0.10
N GLU A 173 5.15 -3.02 -0.47
CA GLU A 173 5.04 -3.97 -1.58
C GLU A 173 4.05 -5.10 -1.26
N ALA A 174 4.10 -5.67 -0.05
CA ALA A 174 3.15 -6.69 0.36
C ALA A 174 1.71 -6.15 0.31
N ALA A 175 1.48 -4.94 0.85
CA ALA A 175 0.18 -4.28 0.76
C ALA A 175 -0.26 -4.07 -0.70
N TRP A 176 0.64 -3.57 -1.56
CA TRP A 176 0.38 -3.36 -2.99
C TRP A 176 -0.02 -4.66 -3.71
N ARG A 177 0.70 -5.75 -3.46
CA ARG A 177 0.47 -7.06 -4.08
C ARG A 177 -0.87 -7.70 -3.71
N THR A 178 -1.44 -7.36 -2.55
CA THR A 178 -2.83 -7.74 -2.22
C THR A 178 -3.88 -7.08 -3.11
N GLY A 179 -3.50 -6.15 -4.01
CA GLY A 179 -4.43 -5.41 -4.85
C GLY A 179 -4.93 -4.10 -4.21
N ALA A 180 -4.32 -3.65 -3.12
CA ALA A 180 -4.55 -2.31 -2.60
C ALA A 180 -4.16 -1.27 -3.66
N LYS A 181 -5.13 -0.48 -4.13
CA LYS A 181 -4.98 0.33 -5.34
C LYS A 181 -4.15 1.61 -5.16
N ASN A 182 -3.99 2.09 -3.93
CA ASN A 182 -3.29 3.34 -3.65
C ASN A 182 -2.36 3.15 -2.45
N VAL A 183 -1.16 2.63 -2.73
CA VAL A 183 -0.08 2.45 -1.76
C VAL A 183 1.11 3.26 -2.22
N LYS A 184 1.61 4.17 -1.37
CA LYS A 184 2.83 4.95 -1.63
C LYS A 184 3.85 4.73 -0.52
N LEU A 185 5.13 4.84 -0.89
CA LEU A 185 6.27 4.78 0.03
C LEU A 185 6.97 6.14 0.04
N ILE A 186 7.13 6.74 1.22
CA ILE A 186 8.09 7.82 1.48
C ILE A 186 9.39 7.19 1.94
N SER A 187 10.46 7.44 1.21
CA SER A 187 11.81 6.98 1.59
C SER A 187 12.89 7.83 0.91
N VAL A 188 14.15 7.45 1.12
CA VAL A 188 15.33 8.09 0.54
C VAL A 188 16.29 7.05 -0.01
N VAL A 189 16.97 7.40 -1.10
CA VAL A 189 18.08 6.67 -1.70
C VAL A 189 19.20 7.65 -2.05
N GLY A 190 20.41 7.14 -2.21
CA GLY A 190 21.56 7.87 -2.72
C GLY A 190 21.49 8.10 -4.23
N ASP A 191 22.37 8.96 -4.74
CA ASP A 191 22.66 9.14 -6.17
C ASP A 191 23.76 8.17 -6.63
N ASP A 192 23.61 6.90 -6.28
CA ASP A 192 24.53 5.81 -6.59
C ASP A 192 23.85 4.65 -7.34
N LEU A 193 24.64 3.67 -7.78
CA LEU A 193 24.14 2.50 -8.53
C LEU A 193 23.13 1.66 -7.72
N ALA A 194 23.29 1.62 -6.40
CA ALA A 194 22.34 0.94 -5.52
C ALA A 194 20.99 1.66 -5.52
N GLY A 195 20.98 3.00 -5.45
CA GLY A 195 19.79 3.83 -5.54
C GLY A 195 19.06 3.71 -6.87
N GLU A 196 19.81 3.67 -7.98
CA GLU A 196 19.26 3.40 -9.32
C GLU A 196 18.63 2.01 -9.40
N SER A 197 19.32 0.98 -8.89
CA SER A 197 18.83 -0.41 -8.86
C SER A 197 17.55 -0.52 -8.05
N VAL A 198 17.50 0.13 -6.89
CA VAL A 198 16.33 0.19 -6.02
C VAL A 198 15.13 0.82 -6.73
N ARG A 199 15.31 1.98 -7.36
CA ARG A 199 14.23 2.67 -8.09
C ARG A 199 13.70 1.83 -9.25
N LYS A 200 14.60 1.29 -10.08
CA LYS A 200 14.23 0.43 -11.21
C LYS A 200 13.50 -0.82 -10.75
N GLY A 201 13.91 -1.38 -9.61
CA GLY A 201 13.23 -2.50 -8.98
C GLY A 201 11.79 -2.16 -8.56
N MET A 202 11.58 -1.02 -7.91
CA MET A 202 10.24 -0.52 -7.54
C MET A 202 9.34 -0.29 -8.77
N GLU A 203 9.90 0.29 -9.83
CA GLU A 203 9.19 0.47 -11.11
C GLU A 203 8.80 -0.87 -11.74
N THR A 204 9.67 -1.88 -11.66
CA THR A 204 9.41 -3.24 -12.17
C THR A 204 8.30 -3.93 -11.39
N ILE A 205 8.19 -3.69 -10.08
CA ILE A 205 7.08 -4.14 -9.23
C ILE A 205 5.76 -3.43 -9.61
N GLY A 206 5.85 -2.27 -10.28
CA GLY A 206 4.71 -1.44 -10.69
C GLY A 206 4.28 -0.43 -9.63
N MET A 207 5.09 -0.21 -8.59
CA MET A 207 4.83 0.80 -7.57
C MET A 207 5.37 2.16 -7.98
N THR A 208 4.69 3.23 -7.56
CA THR A 208 5.18 4.60 -7.76
C THR A 208 6.41 4.87 -6.90
N THR A 209 7.38 5.58 -7.47
CA THR A 209 8.59 6.05 -6.78
C THR A 209 8.55 7.56 -6.49
N GLU A 210 7.37 8.18 -6.60
CA GLU A 210 7.15 9.63 -6.49
C GLU A 210 7.73 10.24 -5.21
N HIS A 211 7.58 9.55 -4.07
CA HIS A 211 8.05 10.02 -2.76
C HIS A 211 9.30 9.28 -2.25
N ILE A 212 9.97 8.56 -3.14
CA ILE A 212 11.33 8.09 -2.89
C ILE A 212 12.22 9.21 -3.37
N HIS A 213 12.96 9.87 -2.47
CA HIS A 213 13.82 11.01 -2.80
C HIS A 213 15.27 10.57 -3.01
N THR A 214 15.94 11.11 -4.03
CA THR A 214 17.38 10.88 -4.23
C THR A 214 18.17 12.00 -3.57
N LEU A 215 19.07 11.63 -2.66
CA LEU A 215 19.97 12.54 -1.97
C LEU A 215 21.34 12.54 -2.67
N LYS A 216 21.91 13.73 -2.87
CA LYS A 216 23.21 13.86 -3.51
C LYS A 216 24.35 13.54 -2.54
N ASN A 217 25.38 12.85 -3.02
CA ASN A 217 26.59 12.50 -2.27
C ASN A 217 26.31 11.73 -0.97
N GLN A 218 25.26 10.89 -0.96
CA GLN A 218 24.91 10.02 0.16
C GLN A 218 24.79 8.59 -0.36
N PRO A 219 25.33 7.59 0.35
CA PRO A 219 25.18 6.19 -0.07
C PRO A 219 23.74 5.72 0.16
N THR A 220 23.18 4.98 -0.81
CA THR A 220 21.93 4.24 -0.61
C THR A 220 22.11 3.21 0.49
N ALA A 221 21.04 2.94 1.24
CA ALA A 221 21.07 1.90 2.27
C ALA A 221 21.38 0.52 1.66
N VAL A 222 22.34 -0.19 2.25
CA VAL A 222 22.75 -1.53 1.83
C VAL A 222 22.81 -2.45 3.03
N TYR A 223 22.17 -3.61 2.91
CA TYR A 223 22.41 -4.75 3.80
C TYR A 223 23.28 -5.76 3.07
N ASN A 224 24.50 -6.01 3.56
CA ASN A 224 25.41 -6.96 2.93
C ASN A 224 25.65 -8.13 3.87
N ALA A 225 25.22 -9.33 3.49
CA ALA A 225 25.34 -10.56 4.26
C ALA A 225 26.23 -11.58 3.55
N LEU A 226 27.09 -12.24 4.34
CA LEU A 226 27.91 -13.35 3.93
C LEU A 226 27.41 -14.62 4.61
N HIS A 227 27.02 -15.62 3.81
CA HIS A 227 26.54 -16.93 4.26
C HIS A 227 27.54 -18.03 3.93
N SER A 228 27.62 -19.04 4.79
CA SER A 228 28.33 -20.29 4.53
C SER A 228 27.61 -21.12 3.47
N ASN A 229 28.25 -22.21 3.04
CA ASN A 229 27.73 -23.09 1.98
C ASN A 229 26.44 -23.84 2.36
N ASP A 230 26.14 -23.93 3.67
CA ASP A 230 24.93 -24.48 4.27
C ASP A 230 23.86 -23.40 4.52
N GLY A 231 24.12 -22.15 4.13
CA GLY A 231 23.20 -21.02 4.24
C GLY A 231 23.21 -20.30 5.58
N GLN A 232 24.05 -20.70 6.54
CA GLN A 232 24.15 -20.01 7.83
C GLN A 232 24.82 -18.63 7.68
N LEU A 233 24.35 -17.64 8.45
CA LEU A 233 24.93 -16.31 8.45
C LEU A 233 26.31 -16.32 9.12
N ILE A 234 27.35 -15.93 8.37
CA ILE A 234 28.72 -15.76 8.90
C ILE A 234 28.88 -14.34 9.45
N ALA A 235 28.54 -13.33 8.64
CA ALA A 235 28.66 -11.93 8.99
C ALA A 235 27.71 -11.07 8.15
N ALA A 236 27.30 -9.93 8.68
CA ALA A 236 26.58 -8.92 7.91
C ALA A 236 26.97 -7.50 8.30
N VAL A 237 26.86 -6.58 7.36
CA VAL A 237 26.97 -5.13 7.57
C VAL A 237 25.68 -4.49 7.09
N ALA A 238 25.07 -3.66 7.93
CA ALA A 238 23.89 -2.88 7.60
C ALA A 238 24.25 -1.39 7.59
N ASP A 239 24.49 -0.83 6.40
CA ASP A 239 24.63 0.61 6.22
C ASP A 239 23.25 1.20 5.93
N MET A 240 22.63 1.76 6.98
CA MET A 240 21.24 2.21 6.96
C MET A 240 21.11 3.70 7.34
N ASN A 241 22.22 4.41 7.43
CA ASN A 241 22.28 5.76 8.02
C ASN A 241 21.55 6.81 7.18
N ILE A 242 21.40 6.58 5.86
CA ILE A 242 20.70 7.52 4.97
C ILE A 242 19.27 7.82 5.46
N PHE A 243 18.59 6.89 6.14
CA PHE A 243 17.23 7.10 6.63
C PHE A 243 17.12 8.21 7.69
N ASP A 244 18.22 8.56 8.36
CA ASP A 244 18.25 9.71 9.28
C ASP A 244 18.13 11.05 8.54
N SER A 245 18.34 11.06 7.22
CA SER A 245 18.16 12.22 6.35
C SER A 245 16.71 12.48 5.95
N LEU A 246 15.75 11.63 6.35
CA LEU A 246 14.33 11.91 6.16
C LEU A 246 13.90 13.10 7.03
N GLU A 247 13.78 14.27 6.40
CA GLU A 247 13.43 15.51 7.08
C GLU A 247 11.96 15.52 7.54
N PRO A 248 11.68 15.77 8.84
CA PRO A 248 10.32 15.83 9.36
C PRO A 248 9.39 16.80 8.65
N SER A 249 9.89 17.99 8.28
CA SER A 249 9.11 19.01 7.57
C SER A 249 8.64 18.54 6.19
N LYS A 250 9.49 17.85 5.42
CA LYS A 250 9.13 17.30 4.10
C LYS A 250 8.08 16.20 4.23
N VAL A 251 8.31 15.25 5.13
CA VAL A 251 7.38 14.12 5.34
C VAL A 251 6.01 14.62 5.79
N THR A 252 5.96 15.53 6.79
CA THR A 252 4.70 16.09 7.29
C THR A 252 3.98 16.94 6.24
N SER A 253 4.69 17.67 5.38
CA SER A 253 4.10 18.40 4.26
C SER A 253 3.40 17.46 3.26
N ILE A 254 4.01 16.29 2.99
CA ILE A 254 3.39 15.27 2.13
C ILE A 254 2.12 14.72 2.81
N ILE A 255 2.18 14.38 4.11
CA ILE A 255 1.02 13.90 4.86
C ILE A 255 -0.13 14.93 4.83
N GLN A 256 0.17 16.22 5.05
CA GLN A 256 -0.82 17.30 5.06
C GLN A 256 -1.44 17.57 3.69
N SER A 257 -0.65 17.46 2.62
CA SER A 257 -1.11 17.71 1.26
C SER A 257 -1.92 16.54 0.70
N GLU A 258 -1.47 15.30 0.91
CA GLU A 258 -2.12 14.13 0.33
C GLU A 258 -3.20 13.51 1.21
N LYS A 259 -3.16 13.75 2.53
CA LYS A 259 -4.16 13.30 3.52
C LYS A 259 -4.50 11.80 3.38
N PRO A 260 -3.53 10.90 3.61
CA PRO A 260 -3.78 9.46 3.54
C PRO A 260 -4.84 9.01 4.55
N ASP A 261 -5.54 7.91 4.22
CA ASP A 261 -6.53 7.31 5.09
C ASP A 261 -5.88 6.51 6.24
N PHE A 262 -4.65 6.02 6.02
CA PHE A 262 -3.89 5.23 6.98
C PHE A 262 -2.39 5.43 6.77
N ILE A 263 -1.62 5.51 7.85
CA ILE A 263 -0.15 5.58 7.81
C ILE A 263 0.47 4.36 8.47
N CYS A 264 1.51 3.81 7.86
CA CYS A 264 2.41 2.85 8.50
C CYS A 264 3.83 3.43 8.50
N PHE A 265 4.55 3.36 9.61
CA PHE A 265 5.96 3.74 9.65
C PHE A 265 6.80 2.74 10.43
N ASP A 266 8.04 2.53 9.99
CA ASP A 266 8.95 1.56 10.59
C ASP A 266 9.88 2.18 11.65
N GLY A 267 10.68 1.37 12.33
CA GLY A 267 11.66 1.80 13.33
C GLY A 267 12.98 2.34 12.76
N ASN A 268 13.15 2.35 11.43
CA ASN A 268 14.39 2.83 10.82
C ASN A 268 14.51 4.36 10.92
N ILE A 269 13.39 5.08 10.94
CA ILE A 269 13.37 6.55 11.00
C ILE A 269 13.78 7.11 12.38
N THR A 270 14.10 8.41 12.41
CA THR A 270 14.50 9.11 13.65
C THR A 270 13.33 9.31 14.60
N SER A 271 13.60 9.38 15.91
CA SER A 271 12.57 9.69 16.91
C SER A 271 11.93 11.08 16.70
N ASN A 272 12.68 12.04 16.15
CA ASN A 272 12.16 13.35 15.75
C ASN A 272 11.11 13.24 14.62
N LEU A 273 11.39 12.41 13.61
CA LEU A 273 10.43 12.15 12.55
C LEU A 273 9.20 11.39 13.09
N ILE A 274 9.39 10.41 13.97
CA ILE A 274 8.28 9.69 14.63
C ILE A 274 7.35 10.67 15.38
N GLU A 275 7.89 11.60 16.18
CA GLU A 275 7.09 12.63 16.87
C GLU A 275 6.30 13.50 15.87
N SER A 276 6.94 13.89 14.77
CA SER A 276 6.33 14.75 13.74
C SER A 276 5.22 14.03 12.98
N ILE A 277 5.39 12.74 12.68
CA ILE A 277 4.34 11.90 12.11
C ILE A 277 3.19 11.78 13.10
N ALA A 278 3.47 11.41 14.36
CA ALA A 278 2.43 11.21 15.37
C ALA A 278 1.59 12.47 15.60
N THR A 279 2.22 13.63 15.78
CA THR A 279 1.53 14.91 16.00
C THR A 279 0.75 15.36 14.77
N THR A 280 1.29 15.18 13.56
CA THR A 280 0.58 15.50 12.31
C THR A 280 -0.63 14.59 12.12
N CYS A 281 -0.47 13.29 12.33
CA CYS A 281 -1.56 12.30 12.27
C CYS A 281 -2.68 12.64 13.26
N ALA A 282 -2.33 13.06 14.48
CA ALA A 282 -3.31 13.51 15.48
C ALA A 282 -4.09 14.74 14.99
N SER A 283 -3.41 15.74 14.42
CA SER A 283 -4.05 16.95 13.91
C SER A 283 -5.00 16.69 12.73
N LEU A 284 -4.74 15.64 11.96
CA LEU A 284 -5.52 15.28 10.76
C LEU A 284 -6.49 14.11 11.02
N SER A 285 -6.51 13.55 12.23
CA SER A 285 -7.29 12.35 12.58
C SER A 285 -6.97 11.13 11.68
N ILE A 286 -5.69 10.96 11.34
CA ILE A 286 -5.20 9.81 10.56
C ILE A 286 -4.69 8.74 11.53
N PRO A 287 -5.20 7.51 11.51
CA PRO A 287 -4.66 6.42 12.32
C PRO A 287 -3.30 5.98 11.78
N ALA A 288 -2.37 5.70 12.69
CA ALA A 288 -1.04 5.21 12.35
C ALA A 288 -0.73 3.84 12.97
N LEU A 289 0.05 3.03 12.24
CA LEU A 289 0.69 1.81 12.70
C LEU A 289 2.21 2.01 12.78
N PHE A 290 2.80 1.56 13.89
CA PHE A 290 4.25 1.49 14.06
C PHE A 290 4.74 0.05 13.89
N GLU A 291 5.69 -0.18 12.97
CA GLU A 291 6.37 -1.47 12.80
C GLU A 291 7.78 -1.38 13.44
N PRO A 292 8.02 -2.05 14.59
CA PRO A 292 9.22 -1.81 15.40
C PRO A 292 10.57 -2.11 14.73
N THR A 293 10.60 -3.00 13.72
CA THR A 293 11.80 -3.40 12.96
C THR A 293 12.84 -4.22 13.73
N SER A 294 13.25 -3.77 14.92
CA SER A 294 14.18 -4.48 15.79
C SER A 294 14.10 -3.96 17.22
N VAL A 295 14.65 -4.70 18.18
CA VAL A 295 14.67 -4.32 19.60
C VAL A 295 15.22 -2.90 19.84
N PRO A 296 16.40 -2.48 19.33
CA PRO A 296 16.87 -1.11 19.57
C PRO A 296 16.00 -0.04 18.91
N LYS A 297 15.38 -0.35 17.76
CA LYS A 297 14.58 0.59 16.97
C LYS A 297 13.17 0.75 17.55
N SER A 298 12.62 -0.28 18.18
CA SER A 298 11.33 -0.23 18.86
C SER A 298 11.27 0.85 19.95
N LEU A 299 12.40 1.08 20.62
CA LEU A 299 12.53 2.03 21.73
C LEU A 299 12.45 3.50 21.29
N LYS A 300 12.72 3.80 20.01
CA LYS A 300 12.67 5.17 19.46
C LYS A 300 11.31 5.83 19.65
N LEU A 301 10.25 5.02 19.70
CA LEU A 301 8.87 5.47 19.92
C LEU A 301 8.72 6.24 21.25
N PHE A 302 9.49 5.86 22.28
CA PHE A 302 9.39 6.40 23.64
C PHE A 302 10.40 7.49 23.95
N GLN A 303 11.32 7.80 23.04
CA GLN A 303 12.37 8.80 23.27
C GLN A 303 11.83 10.23 23.36
N ARG A 304 10.59 10.48 22.92
CA ARG A 304 9.99 11.82 22.90
C ARG A 304 8.56 11.78 23.43
N ALA A 305 8.31 12.53 24.51
CA ALA A 305 7.03 12.50 25.23
C ALA A 305 5.81 12.84 24.35
N LYS A 306 5.98 13.76 23.39
CA LYS A 306 4.90 14.19 22.49
C LYS A 306 4.41 13.06 21.57
N THR A 307 5.24 12.08 21.25
CA THR A 307 4.87 10.93 20.42
C THR A 307 3.68 10.20 21.02
N MET A 308 3.78 9.82 22.30
CA MET A 308 2.71 9.08 22.99
C MET A 308 1.54 9.97 23.38
N GLN A 309 1.79 11.25 23.68
CA GLN A 309 0.74 12.24 23.97
C GLN A 309 -0.18 12.50 22.76
N ALA A 310 0.34 12.37 21.53
CA ALA A 310 -0.42 12.58 20.31
C ALA A 310 -1.56 11.55 20.12
N ARG A 311 -1.43 10.35 20.69
CA ARG A 311 -2.46 9.28 20.65
C ARG A 311 -2.98 8.91 19.26
N SER A 312 -2.20 9.17 18.21
CA SER A 312 -2.53 8.83 16.82
C SER A 312 -1.97 7.48 16.38
N ILE A 313 -1.00 6.95 17.11
CA ILE A 313 -0.45 5.60 16.90
C ILE A 313 -1.44 4.62 17.51
N GLN A 314 -2.29 4.07 16.65
CA GLN A 314 -3.39 3.20 17.02
C GLN A 314 -3.01 1.72 17.03
N TYR A 315 -1.90 1.38 16.36
CA TYR A 315 -1.48 0.01 16.12
C TYR A 315 0.04 -0.14 16.26
N THR A 316 0.48 -1.31 16.73
CA THR A 316 1.88 -1.74 16.63
C THR A 316 1.96 -3.24 16.42
N THR A 317 3.03 -3.70 15.76
CA THR A 317 3.22 -5.08 15.32
C THR A 317 4.56 -5.67 15.82
N PRO A 318 4.88 -5.62 17.13
CA PRO A 318 6.15 -6.13 17.64
C PRO A 318 6.24 -7.65 17.55
N ASN A 319 7.45 -8.20 17.48
CA ASN A 319 7.70 -9.58 17.94
C ASN A 319 7.82 -9.63 19.49
N GLN A 320 7.97 -10.82 20.06
CA GLN A 320 8.06 -10.98 21.52
C GLN A 320 9.20 -10.16 22.16
N PHE A 321 10.38 -10.14 21.56
CA PHE A 321 11.55 -9.45 22.10
C PHE A 321 11.40 -7.93 22.03
N GLU A 322 10.86 -7.42 20.92
CA GLU A 322 10.54 -6.01 20.75
C GLU A 322 9.49 -5.58 21.77
N LEU A 323 8.43 -6.37 21.95
CA LEU A 323 7.35 -6.08 22.87
C LEU A 323 7.84 -5.98 24.32
N GLU A 324 8.65 -6.95 24.76
CA GLU A 324 9.25 -6.94 26.10
C GLU A 324 10.09 -5.69 26.32
N ALA A 325 10.99 -5.38 25.37
CA ALA A 325 11.86 -4.20 25.45
C ALA A 325 11.05 -2.89 25.47
N MET A 326 9.99 -2.78 24.67
CA MET A 326 9.09 -1.63 24.68
C MET A 326 8.40 -1.46 26.04
N CYS A 327 7.96 -2.56 26.66
CA CYS A 327 7.34 -2.52 27.99
C CYS A 327 8.34 -2.11 29.08
N ASP A 328 9.56 -2.64 29.04
CA ASP A 328 10.59 -2.32 30.01
C ASP A 328 11.03 -0.86 29.92
N GLN A 329 11.12 -0.31 28.71
CA GLN A 329 11.35 1.12 28.49
C GLN A 329 10.27 1.98 29.16
N ILE A 330 8.99 1.61 29.01
CA ILE A 330 7.89 2.34 29.66
C ILE A 330 7.96 2.20 31.18
N ARG A 331 8.21 1.00 31.72
CA ARG A 331 8.31 0.78 33.17
C ARG A 331 9.46 1.57 33.80
N SER A 332 10.53 1.79 33.05
CA SER A 332 11.67 2.61 33.48
C SER A 332 11.40 4.12 33.45
N ASP A 333 10.34 4.58 32.78
CA ASP A 333 10.00 5.99 32.65
C ASP A 333 8.96 6.42 33.71
N PRO A 334 9.37 7.14 34.77
CA PRO A 334 8.48 7.56 35.84
C PRO A 334 7.40 8.56 35.40
N SER A 335 7.53 9.15 34.20
CA SER A 335 6.53 10.08 33.66
C SER A 335 5.31 9.37 33.06
N LEU A 336 5.42 8.08 32.76
CA LEU A 336 4.37 7.28 32.15
C LEU A 336 3.55 6.55 33.22
N LYS A 337 2.27 6.91 33.34
CA LYS A 337 1.35 6.26 34.27
C LYS A 337 0.85 4.93 33.71
N VAL A 338 1.06 3.87 34.47
CA VAL A 338 0.53 2.54 34.17
C VAL A 338 -0.98 2.50 34.46
N GLY A 339 -1.77 2.18 33.44
CA GLY A 339 -3.19 1.89 33.60
C GLY A 339 -3.40 0.53 34.29
N GLN A 340 -4.53 0.38 34.99
CA GLN A 340 -4.92 -0.94 35.48
C GLN A 340 -5.31 -1.84 34.31
N VAL A 341 -4.82 -3.06 34.35
CA VAL A 341 -5.11 -4.10 33.36
C VAL A 341 -5.92 -5.19 34.06
N ASP A 342 -7.05 -5.57 33.47
CA ASP A 342 -7.84 -6.70 33.97
C ASP A 342 -7.14 -8.03 33.63
N MET A 343 -6.40 -8.56 34.59
CA MET A 343 -5.66 -9.82 34.45
C MET A 343 -6.59 -11.04 34.34
N SER A 344 -7.89 -10.91 34.64
CA SER A 344 -8.84 -12.01 34.47
C SER A 344 -9.03 -12.42 33.01
N LEU A 345 -8.74 -11.52 32.06
CA LEU A 345 -8.77 -11.78 30.62
C LEU A 345 -7.77 -12.87 30.20
N LEU A 346 -6.68 -13.08 30.95
CA LEU A 346 -5.73 -14.16 30.68
C LEU A 346 -6.36 -15.55 30.79
N ASN A 347 -7.49 -15.69 31.49
CA ASN A 347 -8.23 -16.96 31.50
C ASN A 347 -8.75 -17.38 30.13
N GLN A 348 -8.89 -16.44 29.18
CA GLN A 348 -9.28 -16.73 27.79
C GLN A 348 -8.16 -17.42 27.01
N LEU A 349 -6.92 -17.36 27.50
CA LEU A 349 -5.75 -17.98 26.89
C LEU A 349 -5.42 -19.36 27.47
N LYS A 350 -6.31 -20.00 28.22
CA LYS A 350 -6.03 -21.35 28.75
C LYS A 350 -5.84 -22.35 27.60
N GLY A 351 -4.69 -23.03 27.60
CA GLY A 351 -4.38 -24.09 26.63
C GLY A 351 -3.73 -23.61 25.33
N VAL A 352 -3.36 -22.33 25.24
CA VAL A 352 -2.49 -21.83 24.16
C VAL A 352 -1.01 -22.17 24.48
N PRO A 353 -0.08 -22.03 23.52
CA PRO A 353 1.35 -22.19 23.78
C PRO A 353 1.85 -21.34 24.97
N ARG A 354 2.76 -21.88 25.78
CA ARG A 354 3.26 -21.23 27.00
C ARG A 354 3.92 -19.88 26.76
N SER A 355 4.61 -19.74 25.63
CA SER A 355 5.15 -18.48 25.11
C SER A 355 4.08 -17.40 24.94
N VAL A 356 2.92 -17.74 24.34
CA VAL A 356 1.78 -16.82 24.18
C VAL A 356 1.26 -16.39 25.56
N GLU A 357 1.09 -17.32 26.49
CA GLU A 357 0.70 -17.02 27.88
C GLU A 357 1.71 -16.07 28.56
N THR A 358 3.00 -16.27 28.31
CA THR A 358 4.09 -15.46 28.89
C THR A 358 4.12 -14.04 28.31
N VAL A 359 3.83 -13.90 27.02
CA VAL A 359 3.90 -12.62 26.29
C VAL A 359 2.61 -11.80 26.46
N ALA A 360 1.47 -12.43 26.75
CA ALA A 360 0.18 -11.75 26.87
C ALA A 360 0.13 -10.60 27.89
N PRO A 361 0.69 -10.72 29.12
CA PRO A 361 0.76 -9.61 30.06
C PRO A 361 1.48 -8.37 29.50
N TYR A 362 2.53 -8.56 28.70
CA TYR A 362 3.26 -7.45 28.07
C TYR A 362 2.40 -6.76 27.00
N ALA A 363 1.71 -7.52 26.17
CA ALA A 363 0.79 -6.97 25.17
C ALA A 363 -0.37 -6.21 25.83
N MET A 364 -0.94 -6.74 26.92
CA MET A 364 -1.98 -6.06 27.71
C MET A 364 -1.48 -4.78 28.35
N PHE A 365 -0.26 -4.78 28.89
CA PHE A 365 0.38 -3.58 29.42
C PHE A 365 0.61 -2.52 28.32
N LEU A 366 1.20 -2.89 27.19
CA LEU A 366 1.46 -1.95 26.08
C LEU A 366 0.16 -1.41 25.48
N SER A 367 -0.93 -2.19 25.51
CA SER A 367 -2.25 -1.78 24.99
C SER A 367 -2.82 -0.52 25.67
N GLN A 368 -2.35 -0.21 26.90
CA GLN A 368 -2.75 1.01 27.61
C GLN A 368 -2.26 2.29 26.92
N TYR A 369 -1.17 2.17 26.17
CA TYR A 369 -0.46 3.24 25.47
C TYR A 369 -0.70 3.22 23.96
N ILE A 370 -0.71 2.03 23.34
CA ILE A 370 -1.01 1.83 21.92
C ILE A 370 -2.23 0.91 21.82
N PRO A 371 -3.42 1.41 21.40
CA PRO A 371 -4.68 0.70 21.59
C PRO A 371 -4.78 -0.72 21.04
N ASN A 372 -4.02 -1.09 20.01
CA ASN A 372 -4.11 -2.38 19.35
C ASN A 372 -2.72 -2.96 19.11
N ILE A 373 -2.42 -4.10 19.73
CA ILE A 373 -1.13 -4.78 19.68
C ILE A 373 -1.31 -6.08 18.90
N PHE A 374 -0.55 -6.25 17.83
CA PHE A 374 -0.44 -7.51 17.09
C PHE A 374 0.94 -8.09 17.34
N THR A 375 1.06 -8.99 18.31
CA THR A 375 2.34 -9.61 18.63
C THR A 375 2.61 -10.77 17.68
N LYS A 376 3.70 -10.68 16.92
CA LYS A 376 4.19 -11.72 16.00
C LYS A 376 4.98 -12.76 16.81
N LEU A 377 4.58 -14.03 16.73
CA LEU A 377 5.17 -15.13 17.52
C LEU A 377 5.79 -16.22 16.63
N GLY A 378 6.21 -15.85 15.41
CA GLY A 378 6.88 -16.77 14.49
C GLY A 378 6.01 -18.00 14.18
N GLU A 379 6.56 -19.18 14.43
CA GLU A 379 5.89 -20.46 14.21
C GLU A 379 4.67 -20.69 15.10
N GLU A 380 4.47 -19.88 16.14
CA GLU A 380 3.32 -20.00 17.05
C GLU A 380 2.17 -19.08 16.67
N GLY A 381 2.31 -18.28 15.61
CA GLY A 381 1.24 -17.46 15.05
C GLY A 381 1.24 -16.02 15.56
N CYS A 382 0.07 -15.54 15.99
CA CYS A 382 -0.12 -14.13 16.37
C CYS A 382 -1.03 -13.99 17.59
N LEU A 383 -0.66 -13.10 18.51
CA LEU A 383 -1.51 -12.67 19.61
C LEU A 383 -2.02 -11.26 19.34
N PHE A 384 -3.34 -11.06 19.37
CA PHE A 384 -3.95 -9.74 19.32
C PHE A 384 -4.42 -9.31 20.70
N VAL A 385 -4.05 -8.10 21.11
CA VAL A 385 -4.59 -7.46 22.32
C VAL A 385 -5.06 -6.05 22.00
N SER A 386 -6.31 -5.76 22.36
CA SER A 386 -6.88 -4.41 22.28
C SER A 386 -7.13 -3.83 23.67
N LYS A 387 -6.96 -2.51 23.80
CA LYS A 387 -7.30 -1.74 25.01
C LYS A 387 -8.75 -1.95 25.47
N ASN A 388 -9.65 -2.32 24.56
CA ASN A 388 -11.06 -2.57 24.85
C ASN A 388 -11.32 -3.99 25.40
N ALA A 389 -10.37 -4.55 26.16
CA ALA A 389 -10.47 -5.87 26.79
C ALA A 389 -10.68 -7.04 25.81
N VAL A 390 -10.11 -6.94 24.60
CA VAL A 390 -10.08 -8.04 23.62
C VAL A 390 -8.69 -8.69 23.68
N ILE A 391 -8.65 -10.00 23.88
CA ILE A 391 -7.45 -10.82 23.79
C ILE A 391 -7.76 -12.06 22.96
N GLU A 392 -7.12 -12.18 21.81
CA GLU A 392 -7.39 -13.26 20.87
C GLU A 392 -6.08 -13.86 20.36
N TYR A 393 -5.92 -15.18 20.53
CA TYR A 393 -4.81 -15.93 19.98
C TYR A 393 -5.19 -16.54 18.63
N PHE A 394 -4.31 -16.38 17.64
CA PHE A 394 -4.44 -16.95 16.30
C PHE A 394 -3.29 -17.93 16.07
N SER A 395 -3.62 -19.22 16.06
CA SER A 395 -2.69 -20.30 15.71
C SER A 395 -2.08 -20.06 14.33
N PRO A 396 -0.83 -20.51 14.09
CA PRO A 396 -0.20 -20.38 12.79
C PRO A 396 -1.00 -21.14 11.72
N GLU A 397 -1.00 -20.61 10.50
CA GLU A 397 -1.39 -21.40 9.33
C GLU A 397 -0.30 -22.45 9.04
N PHE A 398 -0.70 -23.64 8.60
CA PHE A 398 0.22 -24.77 8.45
C PHE A 398 1.19 -24.57 7.27
N ILE A 399 2.47 -24.86 7.51
CA ILE A 399 3.53 -24.94 6.50
C ILE A 399 4.46 -26.08 6.87
N GLN A 400 4.93 -26.85 5.87
CA GLN A 400 5.94 -27.88 6.10
C GLN A 400 7.34 -27.26 6.11
N GLU A 401 8.20 -27.68 7.02
CA GLU A 401 9.54 -27.08 7.21
C GLU A 401 10.37 -27.06 5.92
N HIS A 402 10.32 -28.14 5.12
CA HIS A 402 11.05 -28.24 3.86
C HIS A 402 10.51 -27.31 2.75
N GLU A 403 9.33 -26.71 2.93
CA GLU A 403 8.82 -25.68 2.02
C GLU A 403 9.38 -24.29 2.33
N ILE A 404 9.98 -24.10 3.51
CA ILE A 404 10.58 -22.83 3.91
C ILE A 404 11.90 -22.65 3.16
N LYS A 405 11.95 -21.61 2.34
CA LYS A 405 13.15 -21.17 1.63
C LYS A 405 13.89 -20.06 2.37
N SER A 406 13.15 -19.10 2.91
CA SER A 406 13.71 -17.93 3.59
C SER A 406 12.72 -17.39 4.61
N VAL A 407 13.21 -16.96 5.78
CA VAL A 407 12.38 -16.30 6.80
C VAL A 407 12.33 -14.77 6.61
N THR A 408 13.17 -14.23 5.74
CA THR A 408 13.32 -12.78 5.52
C THR A 408 12.03 -12.18 4.97
N GLY A 409 11.56 -11.10 5.60
CA GLY A 409 10.38 -10.35 5.15
C GLY A 409 9.03 -11.02 5.41
N ALA A 410 8.98 -12.22 6.01
CA ALA A 410 7.71 -12.87 6.36
C ALA A 410 6.87 -12.02 7.34
N GLY A 411 7.52 -11.39 8.32
CA GLY A 411 6.89 -10.46 9.26
C GLY A 411 6.45 -9.15 8.58
N ASP A 412 7.21 -8.63 7.63
CA ASP A 412 6.85 -7.42 6.90
C ASP A 412 5.64 -7.67 5.97
N CYS A 413 5.58 -8.86 5.36
CA CYS A 413 4.45 -9.28 4.54
C CYS A 413 3.17 -9.44 5.35
N PHE A 414 3.28 -10.01 6.57
CA PHE A 414 2.18 -10.04 7.53
C PHE A 414 1.61 -8.64 7.73
N VAL A 415 2.49 -7.67 8.02
CA VAL A 415 2.12 -6.29 8.33
C VAL A 415 1.53 -5.59 7.11
N GLY A 416 2.12 -5.75 5.92
CA GLY A 416 1.60 -5.18 4.67
C GLY A 416 0.20 -5.68 4.34
N THR A 417 -0.04 -6.98 4.50
CA THR A 417 -1.38 -7.57 4.31
C THR A 417 -2.36 -7.14 5.40
N LEU A 418 -1.90 -7.05 6.64
CA LEU A 418 -2.69 -6.56 7.77
C LEU A 418 -3.19 -5.13 7.50
N ILE A 419 -2.30 -4.18 7.21
CA ILE A 419 -2.69 -2.78 6.97
C ILE A 419 -3.51 -2.60 5.70
N ALA A 420 -3.29 -3.41 4.66
CA ALA A 420 -4.09 -3.39 3.44
C ALA A 420 -5.56 -3.73 3.72
N ASN A 421 -5.81 -4.58 4.71
CA ASN A 421 -7.14 -4.99 5.16
C ASN A 421 -7.73 -4.07 6.25
N LEU A 422 -6.90 -3.56 7.17
CA LEU A 422 -7.35 -2.63 8.22
C LEU A 422 -7.88 -1.32 7.64
N GLN A 423 -7.18 -0.75 6.66
CA GLN A 423 -7.57 0.54 6.06
C GLN A 423 -8.99 0.52 5.47
N LYS A 424 -9.44 -0.62 4.95
CA LYS A 424 -10.76 -0.74 4.30
C LYS A 424 -11.95 -0.63 5.26
N ARG A 425 -11.71 -0.65 6.57
CA ARG A 425 -12.79 -0.80 7.57
C ARG A 425 -13.20 0.51 8.23
N GLY A 426 -12.41 1.58 8.10
CA GLY A 426 -12.63 2.82 8.85
C GLY A 426 -12.63 2.58 10.37
N ASN A 427 -13.46 3.30 11.13
CA ASN A 427 -13.49 3.25 12.60
C ASN A 427 -14.27 2.05 13.20
N LYS A 428 -14.53 0.99 12.42
CA LYS A 428 -15.29 -0.17 12.93
C LYS A 428 -14.44 -0.97 13.91
N PRO A 429 -15.01 -1.45 15.04
CA PRO A 429 -14.29 -2.33 15.96
C PRO A 429 -13.68 -3.55 15.26
N LEU A 430 -12.48 -3.93 15.72
CA LEU A 430 -11.79 -5.16 15.33
C LEU A 430 -12.16 -6.25 16.35
N SER A 431 -13.00 -7.19 15.95
CA SER A 431 -13.35 -8.34 16.78
C SER A 431 -13.96 -9.46 15.93
N GLY A 432 -13.90 -10.68 16.45
CA GLY A 432 -14.59 -11.85 15.92
C GLY A 432 -14.15 -12.23 14.51
N GLU A 433 -15.08 -12.74 13.71
CA GLU A 433 -14.79 -13.35 12.38
C GLU A 433 -14.03 -12.44 11.42
N VAL A 434 -14.23 -11.11 11.51
CA VAL A 434 -13.51 -10.19 10.63
C VAL A 434 -12.04 -10.10 11.00
N LEU A 435 -11.73 -9.99 12.29
CA LEU A 435 -10.34 -9.96 12.76
C LEU A 435 -9.65 -11.27 12.41
N LYS A 436 -10.32 -12.40 12.66
CA LYS A 436 -9.84 -13.74 12.29
C LYS A 436 -9.51 -13.84 10.80
N SER A 437 -10.40 -13.38 9.93
CA SER A 437 -10.16 -13.38 8.48
C SER A 437 -8.93 -12.53 8.11
N ILE A 438 -8.75 -11.35 8.72
CA ILE A 438 -7.61 -10.47 8.44
C ILE A 438 -6.30 -11.13 8.87
N ILE A 439 -6.26 -11.71 10.06
CA ILE A 439 -5.06 -12.38 10.58
C ILE A 439 -4.72 -13.60 9.74
N GLN A 440 -5.71 -14.42 9.38
CA GLN A 440 -5.51 -15.56 8.50
C GLN A 440 -4.92 -15.13 7.14
N LYS A 441 -5.48 -14.09 6.49
CA LYS A 441 -4.90 -13.57 5.23
C LYS A 441 -3.48 -13.05 5.42
N SER A 442 -3.19 -12.42 6.56
CA SER A 442 -1.86 -11.93 6.90
C SER A 442 -0.86 -13.07 7.11
N GLN A 443 -1.25 -14.15 7.80
CA GLN A 443 -0.44 -15.37 7.95
C GLN A 443 -0.19 -16.06 6.61
N LEU A 444 -1.21 -16.16 5.74
CA LEU A 444 -1.04 -16.72 4.39
C LEU A 444 -0.06 -15.91 3.54
N SER A 445 -0.03 -14.58 3.71
CA SER A 445 0.97 -13.73 3.05
C SER A 445 2.39 -14.05 3.53
N SER A 446 2.57 -14.24 4.85
CA SER A 446 3.85 -14.67 5.43
C SER A 446 4.27 -16.04 4.89
N ILE A 447 3.35 -17.01 4.84
CA ILE A 447 3.63 -18.35 4.30
C ILE A 447 4.07 -18.30 2.83
N ARG A 448 3.39 -17.50 2.00
CA ARG A 448 3.80 -17.31 0.59
C ARG A 448 5.20 -16.73 0.47
N THR A 449 5.60 -15.87 1.40
CA THR A 449 6.95 -15.32 1.52
C THR A 449 7.95 -16.33 2.06
N LEU A 450 7.58 -17.13 3.06
CA LEU A 450 8.42 -18.22 3.57
C LEU A 450 8.80 -19.22 2.46
N LYS A 451 7.89 -19.47 1.52
CA LYS A 451 8.08 -20.35 0.34
C LYS A 451 8.84 -19.69 -0.83
N SER A 452 9.38 -18.48 -0.63
CA SER A 452 9.98 -17.65 -1.67
C SER A 452 11.41 -17.26 -1.29
N ASP A 453 12.26 -17.11 -2.30
CA ASP A 453 13.63 -16.59 -2.14
C ASP A 453 13.65 -15.05 -1.97
N ASN A 454 12.55 -14.38 -2.34
CA ASN A 454 12.37 -12.93 -2.17
C ASN A 454 11.78 -12.57 -0.80
N ALA A 455 12.22 -11.44 -0.23
CA ALA A 455 11.65 -10.85 0.99
C ALA A 455 10.16 -10.49 0.90
N VAL A 456 9.63 -10.35 -0.32
CA VAL A 456 8.20 -10.25 -0.58
C VAL A 456 7.83 -11.19 -1.72
N SER A 457 6.96 -12.15 -1.45
CA SER A 457 6.57 -13.13 -2.47
C SER A 457 5.74 -12.52 -3.59
N THR A 458 6.08 -12.89 -4.83
CA THR A 458 5.25 -12.59 -6.00
C THR A 458 3.91 -13.32 -6.00
N GLN A 459 3.75 -14.32 -5.12
CA GLN A 459 2.52 -15.08 -4.92
C GLN A 459 1.56 -14.42 -3.91
N ILE A 460 1.93 -13.29 -3.29
CA ILE A 460 0.95 -12.44 -2.63
C ILE A 460 0.05 -11.86 -3.72
N LEU A 461 -1.24 -12.20 -3.68
CA LEU A 461 -2.21 -11.90 -4.73
C LEU A 461 -3.48 -11.30 -4.12
N THR A 462 -4.41 -10.92 -4.99
CA THR A 462 -5.63 -10.19 -4.62
C THR A 462 -6.62 -10.98 -3.76
N ASP A 463 -6.43 -12.29 -3.62
CA ASP A 463 -7.23 -13.17 -2.77
C ASP A 463 -6.98 -12.96 -1.26
N LEU A 464 -5.92 -12.21 -0.91
CA LEU A 464 -5.57 -11.87 0.47
C LEU A 464 -6.22 -10.56 0.94
N LEU A 465 -6.95 -9.88 0.07
CA LEU A 465 -7.66 -8.65 0.39
C LEU A 465 -9.15 -8.96 0.61
N VAL A 466 -9.62 -8.69 1.83
CA VAL A 466 -10.99 -8.91 2.32
C VAL A 466 -11.88 -7.71 2.01
#